data_AF-A0A914MR22-F1
#
_entry.id   AF-A0A914MR22-F1
#
_cell.length_a   1.000
_cell.length_b   1.000
_cell.length_c   1.000
_cell.angle_alpha   90.00
_cell.angle_beta   90.00
_cell.angle_gamma   90.00
#
_symmetry.space_group_name_H-M   'P 1'
#
loop_
_entity.id
_entity.type
_entity.pdbx_description
1 polymer ?
#
loop_
_entity_poly.entity_id
_entity_poly.type
_entity_poly.pdbx_seq_one_letter_code
_entity_poly.pdbx_strand_id
1 'polypeptide(L)'
;MLESYFLTGAGVIRKSLPFIQLPHSGSDFQSFISLAGIPVVDIRMENVPYSFMLYHTAYEVPWLNENFLDTKGLTSVALGQFWLEIVKQLADNILIPFNIEDYCLALYEFLARANAQMNFITISLSMHRPVHGYGY
;
A
#
# COMPACT_ATOMS: atom_id res chain seq x y z
N MET A 1 -20.53 0.26 -10.06
CA MET A 1 -20.41 1.64 -9.53
C MET A 1 -20.41 1.54 -8.02
N LEU A 2 -19.23 1.37 -7.42
CA LEU A 2 -19.04 1.37 -5.97
C LEU A 2 -17.82 2.26 -5.72
N GLU A 3 -18.07 3.45 -5.19
CA GLU A 3 -17.05 4.33 -4.66
C GLU A 3 -16.53 3.70 -3.36
N SER A 4 -15.29 3.22 -3.37
CA SER A 4 -14.58 2.82 -2.15
C SER A 4 -14.10 4.08 -1.42
N TYR A 5 -14.96 4.60 -0.55
CA TYR A 5 -14.58 5.57 0.46
C TYR A 5 -13.68 4.91 1.51
N PHE A 6 -12.37 4.90 1.27
CA PHE A 6 -11.40 4.77 2.36
C PHE A 6 -11.05 6.18 2.83
N LEU A 7 -11.56 6.50 4.03
CA LEU A 7 -11.36 7.77 4.72
C LEU A 7 -9.89 7.92 5.11
N THR A 8 -9.14 8.70 4.33
CA THR A 8 -7.90 9.32 4.79
C THR A 8 -8.23 10.71 5.30
N GLY A 9 -7.93 10.97 6.58
CA GLY A 9 -8.26 12.19 7.32
C GLY A 9 -7.48 13.44 6.92
N ALA A 10 -7.15 13.60 5.64
CA ALA A 10 -6.65 14.85 5.08
C ALA A 10 -7.23 14.97 3.66
N GLY A 11 -8.25 15.82 3.53
CA GLY A 11 -8.91 16.08 2.26
C GLY A 11 -7.97 16.78 1.29
N VAL A 12 -7.23 16.01 0.49
CA VAL A 12 -7.06 16.16 -0.97
C VAL A 12 -6.64 14.78 -1.50
N ILE A 13 -7.61 13.91 -1.77
CA ILE A 13 -7.35 12.80 -2.69
C ILE A 13 -7.24 13.46 -4.07
N ARG A 14 -6.05 13.46 -4.68
CA ARG A 14 -5.97 13.66 -6.12
C ARG A 14 -6.66 12.47 -6.77
N LYS A 15 -7.98 12.59 -7.00
CA LYS A 15 -8.89 11.56 -7.58
C LYS A 15 -8.39 11.01 -8.94
N SER A 16 -7.32 11.58 -9.50
CA SER A 16 -6.69 11.20 -10.76
C SER A 16 -5.45 10.30 -10.65
N LEU A 17 -4.91 10.02 -9.46
CA LEU A 17 -3.72 9.18 -9.30
C LEU A 17 -4.08 7.75 -8.84
N PRO A 18 -3.41 6.71 -9.37
CA PRO A 18 -3.58 5.36 -8.88
C PRO A 18 -3.16 5.26 -7.41
N PHE A 19 -3.89 4.48 -6.63
CA PHE A 19 -3.55 4.23 -5.23
C PHE A 19 -2.32 3.33 -5.14
N ILE A 20 -1.34 3.73 -4.33
CA ILE A 20 -0.13 2.95 -4.03
C ILE A 20 -0.17 2.59 -2.54
N GLN A 21 -0.21 1.29 -2.25
CA GLN A 21 -0.19 0.80 -0.88
C GLN A 21 1.24 0.81 -0.32
N LEU A 22 1.38 1.02 0.98
CA LEU A 22 2.64 0.86 1.69
C LEU A 22 3.12 -0.60 1.60
N PRO A 23 4.44 -0.84 1.42
CA PRO A 23 5.00 -2.19 1.50
C PRO A 23 4.63 -2.86 2.81
N HIS A 24 4.14 -4.09 2.74
CA HIS A 24 3.79 -4.90 3.90
C HIS A 24 4.65 -6.17 3.95
N SER A 25 4.56 -6.92 5.04
CA SER A 25 5.20 -8.23 5.10
C SER A 25 4.50 -9.24 4.18
N GLY A 26 5.23 -10.28 3.76
CA GLY A 26 4.67 -11.40 2.98
C GLY A 26 5.45 -11.77 1.72
N SER A 27 6.57 -11.09 1.45
CA SER A 27 7.45 -11.37 0.31
C SER A 27 8.90 -11.04 0.66
N ASP A 28 9.83 -11.41 -0.22
CA ASP A 28 11.28 -11.35 0.00
C ASP A 28 11.80 -9.90 0.13
N PHE A 29 11.07 -8.92 -0.41
CA PHE A 29 11.44 -7.50 -0.34
C PHE A 29 11.52 -6.96 1.10
N GLN A 30 10.93 -7.66 2.07
CA GLN A 30 10.80 -7.16 3.45
C GLN A 30 12.16 -6.80 4.07
N SER A 31 13.17 -7.66 3.91
CA SER A 31 14.51 -7.43 4.46
C SER A 31 15.21 -6.23 3.82
N PHE A 32 14.95 -5.97 2.53
CA PHE A 32 15.54 -4.84 1.82
C PHE A 32 15.06 -3.51 2.41
N ILE A 33 13.76 -3.35 2.65
CA ILE A 33 13.23 -2.10 3.22
C ILE A 33 13.43 -1.99 4.73
N SER A 34 13.16 -3.05 5.50
CA SER A 34 13.12 -2.95 6.96
C SER A 34 14.49 -3.05 7.63
N LEU A 35 15.42 -3.81 7.03
CA LEU A 35 16.77 -4.01 7.57
C LEU A 35 17.80 -3.15 6.85
N ALA A 36 17.80 -3.17 5.51
CA ALA A 36 18.82 -2.46 4.72
C ALA A 36 18.45 -1.01 4.36
N GLY A 37 17.18 -0.61 4.55
CA GLY A 37 16.70 0.73 4.18
C GLY A 37 16.72 1.00 2.66
N ILE A 38 16.70 -0.06 1.85
CA ILE A 38 16.68 0.02 0.39
C ILE A 38 15.24 0.23 -0.06
N PRO A 39 14.94 1.26 -0.89
CA PRO A 39 13.61 1.44 -1.46
C PRO A 39 13.17 0.21 -2.26
N VAL A 40 11.92 -0.20 -2.07
CA VAL A 40 11.34 -1.37 -2.74
C VAL A 40 10.04 -1.01 -3.44
N VAL A 41 9.70 -1.79 -4.46
CA VAL A 41 8.39 -1.80 -5.08
C VAL A 41 7.96 -3.27 -5.25
N ASP A 42 6.72 -3.56 -4.86
CA ASP A 42 6.05 -4.84 -5.15
C ASP A 42 4.92 -4.55 -6.13
N ILE A 43 4.94 -5.23 -7.27
CA ILE A 43 4.00 -4.99 -8.37
C ILE A 43 3.37 -6.31 -8.74
N ARG A 44 2.05 -6.36 -8.63
CA ARG A 44 1.23 -7.51 -9.01
C ARG A 44 -0.05 -7.04 -9.66
N MET A 45 -0.61 -7.91 -10.49
CA MET A 45 -1.99 -7.77 -10.95
C MET A 45 -2.88 -8.48 -9.92
N GLU A 46 -3.88 -7.76 -9.42
CA GLU A 46 -4.72 -8.26 -8.33
C GLU A 46 -6.19 -8.20 -8.72
N ASN A 47 -6.93 -9.25 -8.37
CA ASN A 47 -8.37 -9.30 -8.56
C ASN A 47 -9.08 -8.57 -7.41
N VAL A 48 -10.25 -8.00 -7.72
CA VAL A 48 -11.15 -7.45 -6.71
C VAL A 48 -12.39 -8.35 -6.67
N PRO A 49 -12.75 -8.96 -5.52
CA PRO A 49 -12.15 -8.83 -4.19
C PRO A 49 -10.83 -9.62 -4.01
N TYR A 50 -10.00 -9.10 -3.08
CA TYR A 50 -8.61 -9.47 -2.79
C TYR A 50 -8.42 -10.88 -2.18
N SER A 51 -8.72 -11.92 -2.95
CA SER A 51 -8.38 -13.29 -2.56
C SER A 51 -8.22 -14.19 -3.78
N PHE A 52 -7.04 -14.79 -3.91
CA PHE A 52 -6.80 -15.89 -4.84
C PHE A 52 -7.13 -17.22 -4.16
N MET A 53 -8.24 -17.85 -4.56
CA MET A 53 -8.81 -19.00 -3.85
C MET A 53 -7.91 -20.25 -3.84
N LEU A 54 -7.00 -20.39 -4.81
CA LEU A 54 -6.18 -21.58 -4.99
C LEU A 54 -4.75 -21.42 -4.48
N TYR A 55 -4.45 -20.29 -3.83
CA TYR A 55 -3.14 -20.01 -3.24
C TYR A 55 -2.67 -21.13 -2.32
N HIS A 56 -1.41 -21.56 -2.46
CA HIS A 56 -0.81 -22.67 -1.68
C HIS A 56 -1.57 -24.01 -1.76
N THR A 57 -2.32 -24.25 -2.83
CA THR A 57 -2.95 -25.55 -3.09
C THR A 57 -2.27 -26.28 -4.24
N ALA A 58 -2.49 -27.59 -4.33
CA ALA A 58 -2.03 -28.39 -5.47
C ALA A 58 -2.74 -28.02 -6.80
N TYR A 59 -3.73 -27.12 -6.77
CA TYR A 59 -4.47 -26.66 -7.94
C TYR A 59 -3.90 -25.40 -8.58
N GLU A 60 -2.83 -24.84 -8.01
CA GLU A 60 -2.05 -23.76 -8.62
C GLU A 60 -1.15 -24.33 -9.72
N VAL A 61 -1.77 -24.69 -10.85
CA VAL A 61 -1.12 -25.35 -11.99
C VAL A 61 -1.18 -24.47 -13.25
N PRO A 62 -0.28 -24.65 -14.24
CA PRO A 62 -0.26 -23.83 -15.46
C PRO A 62 -1.61 -23.76 -16.17
N TRP A 63 -2.36 -24.86 -16.18
CA TRP A 63 -3.70 -24.94 -16.75
C TRP A 63 -4.66 -23.87 -16.18
N LEU A 64 -4.59 -23.56 -14.87
CA LEU A 64 -5.40 -22.51 -14.26
C LEU A 64 -5.11 -21.14 -14.87
N ASN A 65 -3.83 -20.82 -15.08
CA ASN A 65 -3.44 -19.54 -15.65
C ASN A 65 -3.90 -19.40 -17.10
N GLU A 66 -3.68 -20.47 -17.89
CA GLU A 66 -4.01 -20.52 -19.31
C GLU A 66 -5.52 -20.51 -19.59
N ASN A 67 -6.35 -20.96 -18.64
CA ASN A 67 -7.79 -21.10 -18.82
C ASN A 67 -8.62 -20.09 -18.03
N PHE A 68 -8.10 -19.50 -16.94
CA PHE A 68 -8.87 -18.59 -16.09
C PHE A 68 -8.19 -17.24 -15.81
N LEU A 69 -6.89 -17.22 -15.47
CA LEU A 69 -6.27 -15.99 -14.96
C LEU A 69 -5.78 -15.05 -16.06
N ASP A 70 -5.04 -15.57 -17.03
CA ASP A 70 -4.43 -14.78 -18.11
C ASP A 70 -4.42 -15.56 -19.43
N THR A 71 -5.62 -15.90 -19.89
CA THR A 71 -5.87 -16.75 -21.08
C THR A 71 -5.18 -16.28 -22.36
N LYS A 72 -4.86 -14.98 -22.46
CA LYS A 72 -4.19 -14.38 -23.61
C LYS A 72 -2.74 -13.98 -23.34
N GLY A 73 -2.25 -14.17 -22.11
CA GLY A 73 -0.92 -13.72 -21.67
C GLY A 73 -0.76 -12.20 -21.61
N LEU A 74 -1.83 -11.42 -21.86
CA LEU A 74 -1.74 -9.96 -21.98
C LEU A 74 -1.44 -9.30 -20.65
N THR A 75 -1.95 -9.88 -19.56
CA THR A 75 -1.75 -9.35 -18.21
C THR A 75 -0.30 -9.54 -17.79
N SER A 76 0.26 -10.72 -18.04
CA SER A 76 1.66 -11.04 -17.75
C SER A 76 2.62 -10.20 -18.61
N VAL A 77 2.30 -10.02 -19.90
CA VAL A 77 3.08 -9.16 -20.80
C VAL A 77 3.05 -7.70 -20.33
N ALA A 78 1.88 -7.16 -20.00
CA ALA A 78 1.75 -5.79 -19.53
C ALA A 78 2.50 -5.57 -18.21
N LEU A 79 2.38 -6.52 -17.25
CA LEU A 79 3.10 -6.46 -15.98
C LEU A 79 4.61 -6.53 -16.19
N GLY A 80 5.09 -7.43 -17.06
CA GLY A 80 6.51 -7.56 -17.40
C GLY A 80 7.07 -6.30 -18.07
N GLN A 81 6.33 -5.70 -19.00
CA GLN A 81 6.70 -4.43 -19.63
C GLN A 81 6.80 -3.29 -18.61
N PHE A 82 5.83 -3.21 -17.69
CA PHE A 82 5.83 -2.19 -16.64
C PHE A 82 7.01 -2.35 -15.69
N TRP A 83 7.29 -3.58 -15.24
CA TRP A 83 8.46 -3.90 -14.43
C TRP A 83 9.77 -3.52 -15.13
N LEU A 84 9.90 -3.87 -16.42
CA LEU A 84 11.09 -3.58 -17.21
C LEU A 84 11.30 -2.07 -17.37
N GLU A 85 10.23 -1.30 -17.59
CA GLU A 85 10.32 0.15 -17.73
C GLU A 85 10.82 0.82 -16.45
N ILE A 86 10.34 0.39 -15.29
CA ILE A 86 10.81 0.88 -13.98
C ILE A 86 12.31 0.59 -13.81
N VAL A 87 12.72 -0.66 -14.05
CA VAL A 87 14.13 -1.07 -13.90
C VAL A 87 15.02 -0.29 -14.87
N LYS A 88 14.59 -0.12 -16.12
CA LYS A 88 15.31 0.66 -17.14
C LYS A 88 15.50 2.11 -16.68
N GLN A 89 14.44 2.75 -16.17
CA GLN A 89 14.55 4.13 -15.67
C GLN A 89 15.48 4.24 -14.44
N LEU A 90 15.51 3.23 -13.57
CA LEU A 90 16.42 3.21 -12.42
C LEU A 90 17.88 2.96 -12.84
N ALA A 91 18.11 2.14 -13.86
CA ALA A 91 19.44 1.74 -14.30
C ALA A 91 20.11 2.75 -15.24
N ASP A 92 19.34 3.35 -16.16
CA ASP A 92 19.89 4.15 -17.26
C ASP A 92 19.84 5.66 -17.01
N ASN A 93 18.97 6.15 -16.12
CA ASN A 93 18.88 7.58 -15.86
C ASN A 93 20.09 8.08 -15.05
N ILE A 94 20.67 9.21 -15.50
CA ILE A 94 21.78 9.88 -14.80
C ILE A 94 21.36 10.31 -13.39
N LEU A 95 20.11 10.75 -13.24
CA LEU A 95 19.50 11.08 -11.96
C LEU A 95 18.49 9.99 -11.61
N ILE A 96 18.62 9.43 -10.41
CA ILE A 96 17.65 8.45 -9.91
C ILE A 96 16.27 9.15 -9.84
N PRO A 97 15.22 8.58 -10.45
CA PRO A 97 13.90 9.20 -10.55
C PRO A 97 13.10 9.14 -9.24
N PHE A 98 13.72 9.50 -8.11
CA PHE A 98 13.05 9.62 -6.82
C PHE A 98 12.60 11.04 -6.58
N ASN A 99 11.36 11.19 -6.11
CA ASN A 99 10.80 12.45 -5.67
C ASN A 99 10.67 12.48 -4.15
N ILE A 100 11.48 13.31 -3.49
CA ILE A 100 11.47 13.41 -2.03
C ILE A 100 10.20 14.07 -1.48
N GLU A 101 9.51 14.86 -2.30
CA GLU A 101 8.24 15.51 -1.92
C GLU A 101 7.17 14.46 -1.59
N ASP A 102 7.15 13.34 -2.32
CA ASP A 102 6.20 12.25 -2.08
C ASP A 102 6.38 11.63 -0.68
N TYR A 103 7.63 11.53 -0.22
CA TYR A 103 7.92 11.06 1.14
C TYR A 103 7.49 12.06 2.20
N CYS A 104 7.70 13.36 1.96
CA CYS A 104 7.21 14.42 2.85
C CYS A 104 5.69 14.37 3.01
N LEU A 105 4.96 14.23 1.89
CA LEU A 105 3.50 14.11 1.90
C LEU A 105 3.03 12.89 2.70
N ALA A 106 3.69 11.73 2.53
CA ALA A 106 3.40 10.54 3.31
C ALA A 106 3.62 10.76 4.82
N LEU A 107 4.71 11.41 5.23
CA LEU A 107 4.98 11.73 6.63
C LEU A 107 3.91 12.66 7.23
N TYR A 108 3.50 13.69 6.50
CA TYR A 108 2.41 14.57 6.93
C TYR A 108 1.12 13.80 7.17
N GLU A 109 0.79 12.88 6.27
CA GLU A 109 -0.40 12.04 6.43
C GLU A 109 -0.30 11.12 7.66
N PHE A 110 0.85 10.48 7.88
CA PHE A 110 1.06 9.65 9.06
C PHE A 110 0.94 10.44 10.36
N LEU A 111 1.53 11.64 10.41
CA LEU A 111 1.44 12.53 11.58
C LEU A 111 0.00 12.96 11.84
N ALA A 112 -0.76 13.32 10.80
CA ALA A 112 -2.17 13.67 10.93
C ALA A 112 -3.00 12.50 11.50
N ARG A 113 -2.78 11.28 10.98
CA ARG A 113 -3.46 10.07 11.47
C ARG A 113 -3.05 9.74 12.92
N ALA A 114 -1.78 9.82 13.25
CA ALA A 114 -1.28 9.59 14.61
C ALA A 114 -1.88 10.60 15.61
N ASN A 115 -1.92 11.89 15.25
CA ASN A 115 -2.55 12.93 16.08
C ASN A 115 -4.04 12.66 16.30
N ALA A 116 -4.76 12.26 15.25
CA ALA A 116 -6.18 11.91 15.38
C ALA A 116 -6.40 10.72 16.34
N GLN A 117 -5.56 9.68 16.24
CA GLN A 117 -5.63 8.53 17.14
C GLN A 117 -5.27 8.89 18.59
N MET A 118 -4.22 9.69 18.80
CA MET A 118 -3.83 10.14 20.14
C MET A 118 -4.91 11.01 20.80
N ASN A 119 -5.58 11.88 20.04
CA ASN A 119 -6.69 12.67 20.54
C ASN A 119 -7.88 11.79 20.97
N PHE A 120 -8.20 10.76 20.18
CA PHE A 120 -9.25 9.81 20.53
C PHE A 120 -8.94 9.05 21.84
N ILE A 121 -7.68 8.59 22.01
CA ILE A 121 -7.23 7.92 23.24
C ILE A 121 -7.30 8.87 24.43
N THR A 122 -6.85 10.12 24.26
CA THR A 122 -6.87 11.14 25.33
C THR A 122 -8.28 11.43 25.80
N ILE A 123 -9.23 11.58 24.87
CA ILE A 123 -10.66 11.75 25.17
C ILE A 123 -11.19 10.51 25.93
N SER A 124 -10.85 9.31 25.47
CA SER A 124 -11.29 8.05 26.12
C SER A 124 -10.76 7.92 27.56
N LEU A 125 -9.50 8.26 27.80
CA LEU A 125 -8.90 8.27 29.14
C LEU A 125 -9.53 9.33 30.06
N SER A 126 -9.89 10.50 29.50
CA SER A 126 -10.58 11.55 30.26
C SER A 126 -12.02 11.16 30.63
N MET A 127 -12.69 10.36 29.81
CA MET A 127 -14.02 9.80 30.11
C MET A 127 -13.96 8.62 31.09
N HIS A 128 -12.87 7.84 31.09
CA HIS A 128 -12.72 6.65 31.95
C HIS A 128 -12.21 6.98 33.36
N ARG A 129 -11.57 8.13 33.57
CA ARG A 129 -11.24 8.59 34.93
C ARG A 129 -12.53 9.02 35.63
N PRO A 130 -12.88 8.47 36.82
CA PRO A 130 -14.00 9.00 37.59
C PRO A 130 -13.72 10.46 37.88
N VAL A 131 -14.67 11.32 37.56
CA VAL A 131 -14.64 12.74 37.95
C VAL A 131 -14.81 12.77 39.47
N HIS A 132 -13.72 12.56 40.21
CA HIS A 132 -13.69 12.92 41.63
C HIS A 132 -13.63 14.44 41.70
N GLY A 133 -14.82 15.05 41.72
CA GLY A 133 -15.00 16.45 42.03
C GLY A 133 -14.48 16.71 43.43
N TYR A 134 -13.33 17.38 43.54
CA TYR A 134 -12.97 18.09 44.76
C TYR A 134 -13.77 19.40 44.77
N GLY A 135 -14.93 19.36 45.42
CA GLY A 135 -15.62 20.57 45.87
C GLY A 135 -14.87 21.14 47.06
N TYR A 136 -14.44 22.38 46.94
CA TYR A 136 -14.22 23.28 48.07
C TYR A 136 -15.49 24.11 48.27
#